data_AF-Q5DH22-F1
#
_entry.id   AF-Q5DH22-F1
#
_cell.length_a   1.000
_cell.length_b   1.000
_cell.length_c   1.000
_cell.angle_alpha   90.00
_cell.angle_beta   90.00
_cell.angle_gamma   90.00
#
_symmetry.space_group_name_H-M   'P 1'
#
loop_
_entity.id
_entity.type
_entity.pdbx_description
1 polymer ?
#
loop_
_entity_poly.entity_id
_entity_poly.type
_entity_poly.pdbx_seq_one_letter_code
_entity_poly.pdbx_strand_id
1 'polypeptide(L)'
;MPALIFLGRTWACASDDFVCAGVCNFLIRMSCVLILGVPFLLASDPAVCLPNLADKIFCVLMFLTLAALLIFDAALSLSSSKGGVMETNLRSSVPRLLGAVCTLSCILLVLNLANLYLASNIYTSCDKQVVNCYIAGNSIAMAHAIGFYFSLILHYRKAGAFWGQLANDPTVF
;
A
#
# COMPACT_ATOMS: atom_id res chain seq x y z
N MET A 1 12.05 -3.31 -29.51
CA MET A 1 11.61 -2.75 -28.22
C MET A 1 11.03 -3.87 -27.35
N PRO A 2 11.84 -4.52 -26.48
CA PRO A 2 11.45 -5.78 -25.83
C PRO A 2 10.34 -5.64 -24.77
N ALA A 3 10.27 -4.51 -24.07
CA ALA A 3 9.22 -4.24 -23.08
C ALA A 3 7.82 -4.04 -23.68
N LEU A 4 7.76 -3.66 -24.96
CA LEU A 4 6.52 -3.48 -25.73
C LEU A 4 5.92 -4.83 -26.15
N ILE A 5 6.77 -5.83 -26.37
CA ILE A 5 6.40 -7.20 -26.78
C ILE A 5 5.94 -8.03 -25.57
N PHE A 6 6.51 -7.80 -24.38
CA PHE A 6 6.19 -8.59 -23.18
C PHE A 6 4.95 -8.08 -22.41
N LEU A 7 4.57 -6.81 -22.55
CA LEU A 7 3.52 -6.17 -21.72
C LEU A 7 2.40 -5.46 -22.52
N GLY A 8 2.45 -5.46 -23.86
CA GLY A 8 1.32 -5.09 -24.71
C GLY A 8 0.69 -3.72 -24.48
N ARG A 9 1.42 -2.73 -23.93
CA ARG A 9 0.92 -1.37 -23.71
C ARG A 9 2.00 -0.30 -23.72
N THR A 10 1.74 0.79 -24.45
CA THR A 10 2.14 2.13 -24.03
C THR A 10 1.24 2.53 -22.85
N TRP A 11 1.82 3.15 -21.82
CA TRP A 11 1.09 3.50 -20.61
C TRP A 11 -0.07 4.44 -20.94
N ALA A 12 -1.31 3.93 -20.93
CA ALA A 12 -2.54 4.73 -20.85
C ALA A 12 -2.78 5.22 -19.40
N CYS A 13 -1.73 5.33 -18.60
CA CYS A 13 -1.76 6.19 -17.42
C CYS A 13 -1.31 7.54 -17.92
N ALA A 14 -2.18 8.55 -17.83
CA ALA A 14 -1.63 9.88 -17.64
C ALA A 14 -0.81 9.74 -16.34
N SER A 15 0.49 9.97 -16.41
CA SER A 15 1.42 9.84 -15.27
C SER A 15 0.98 10.55 -14.00
N ASP A 16 0.07 11.49 -14.14
CA ASP A 16 -0.48 12.31 -13.07
C ASP A 16 -1.50 11.50 -12.23
N ASP A 17 -2.05 10.41 -12.77
CA ASP A 17 -3.03 9.55 -12.09
C ASP A 17 -2.44 8.88 -10.84
N PHE A 18 -1.14 8.54 -10.87
CA PHE A 18 -0.45 7.94 -9.71
C PHE A 18 0.12 8.97 -8.73
N VAL A 19 0.22 10.25 -9.11
CA VAL A 19 0.62 11.31 -8.17
C VAL A 19 -0.49 11.49 -7.14
N CYS A 20 -1.73 11.68 -7.59
CA CYS A 20 -2.88 11.82 -6.70
C CYS A 20 -3.11 10.54 -5.87
N ALA A 21 -3.12 9.37 -6.53
CA ALA A 21 -3.28 8.10 -5.83
C ALA A 21 -2.14 7.83 -4.83
N GLY A 22 -0.89 8.12 -5.21
CA GLY A 22 0.29 7.97 -4.35
C GLY A 22 0.25 8.89 -3.13
N VAL A 23 -0.15 10.16 -3.30
CA VAL A 23 -0.32 11.11 -2.20
C VAL A 23 -1.47 10.67 -1.27
N CYS A 24 -2.62 10.25 -1.81
CA CYS A 24 -3.72 9.75 -1.00
C CYS A 24 -3.31 8.49 -0.20
N ASN A 25 -2.63 7.53 -0.83
CA ASN A 25 -2.11 6.35 -0.14
C ASN A 25 -1.12 6.73 0.98
N PHE A 26 -0.22 7.66 0.70
CA PHE A 26 0.72 8.18 1.69
C PHE A 26 0.00 8.79 2.90
N LEU A 27 -0.98 9.66 2.68
CA LEU A 27 -1.75 10.30 3.75
C LEU A 27 -2.53 9.28 4.60
N ILE A 28 -3.18 8.30 3.95
CA ILE A 28 -3.91 7.25 4.66
C ILE A 28 -2.95 6.40 5.49
N ARG A 29 -1.81 5.97 4.93
CA ARG A 29 -0.80 5.20 5.67
C ARG A 29 -0.19 6.00 6.82
N MET A 30 0.07 7.30 6.63
CA MET A 30 0.51 8.18 7.72
C MET A 30 -0.52 8.24 8.85
N SER A 31 -1.80 8.38 8.53
CA SER A 31 -2.86 8.35 9.54
C SER A 31 -2.91 7.01 10.29
N CYS A 32 -2.70 5.88 9.60
CA CYS A 32 -2.62 4.57 10.22
C CYS A 32 -1.44 4.46 11.20
N VAL A 33 -0.26 4.95 10.81
CA VAL A 33 0.91 4.98 11.70
C VAL A 33 0.64 5.82 12.95
N LEU A 34 -0.06 6.95 12.83
CA LEU A 34 -0.42 7.77 13.98
C LEU A 34 -1.43 7.08 14.90
N ILE A 35 -2.51 6.52 14.34
CA ILE A 35 -3.56 5.82 15.10
C ILE A 35 -2.98 4.59 15.83
N LEU A 36 -2.06 3.87 15.19
CA LEU A 36 -1.39 2.70 15.78
C LEU A 36 -0.29 3.07 16.76
N GLY A 37 0.52 4.08 16.43
CA GLY A 37 1.75 4.41 17.13
C GLY A 37 1.56 5.29 18.36
N VAL A 38 0.71 6.32 18.27
CA VAL A 38 0.53 7.30 19.36
C VAL A 38 0.01 6.66 20.66
N PRO A 39 -1.04 5.81 20.64
CA PRO A 39 -1.52 5.16 21.85
C PRO A 39 -0.47 4.23 22.48
N PHE A 40 0.37 3.61 21.64
CA PHE A 40 1.41 2.69 22.09
C PHE A 40 2.59 3.41 22.75
N LEU A 41 2.90 4.63 22.29
CA LEU A 41 3.92 5.49 22.89
C LEU A 41 3.45 6.11 24.21
N LEU A 42 2.14 6.33 24.35
CA LEU A 42 1.53 6.94 25.53
C LEU A 42 1.07 5.91 26.58
N ALA A 43 1.02 4.62 26.23
CA ALA A 43 0.67 3.54 27.15
C ALA A 43 1.76 3.37 28.22
N SER A 44 1.36 3.41 29.48
CA SER A 44 2.23 3.08 30.62
C SER A 44 2.60 1.59 30.56
N ASP A 45 3.89 1.32 30.36
CA ASP A 45 4.56 0.01 30.28
C ASP A 45 4.18 -0.90 29.10
N PRO A 46 4.84 -0.74 27.92
CA PRO A 46 4.65 -1.64 26.77
C PRO A 46 5.05 -3.10 27.07
N ALA A 47 5.81 -3.35 28.13
CA ALA A 47 6.16 -4.69 28.60
C ALA A 47 4.96 -5.46 29.17
N VAL A 48 3.95 -4.77 29.70
CA VAL A 48 2.71 -5.38 30.21
C VAL A 48 1.77 -5.73 29.07
N CYS A 49 1.72 -4.88 28.04
CA CYS A 49 0.88 -5.10 26.86
C CYS A 49 1.44 -6.20 25.93
N LEU A 50 2.76 -6.40 25.89
CA LEU A 50 3.42 -7.42 25.05
C LEU A 50 4.36 -8.27 25.90
N PRO A 51 3.84 -9.31 26.57
CA PRO A 51 4.65 -10.16 27.43
C PRO A 51 5.62 -11.03 26.61
N ASN A 52 5.22 -11.50 25.43
CA ASN A 52 6.04 -12.40 24.63
C ASN A 52 6.97 -11.64 23.68
N LEU A 53 8.16 -12.22 23.45
CA LEU A 53 9.12 -11.70 22.47
C LEU A 53 8.54 -11.74 21.05
N ALA A 54 7.76 -12.78 20.72
CA ALA A 54 7.15 -12.93 19.41
C ALA A 54 6.22 -11.75 19.08
N ASP A 55 5.36 -11.35 20.03
CA ASP A 55 4.41 -10.24 19.85
C ASP A 55 5.15 -8.91 19.59
N LYS A 56 6.27 -8.69 20.31
CA LYS A 56 7.15 -7.53 20.09
C LYS A 56 7.74 -7.53 18.69
N ILE A 57 8.23 -8.68 18.22
CA ILE A 57 8.78 -8.84 16.86
C ILE A 57 7.71 -8.52 15.80
N PHE A 58 6.49 -9.05 15.95
CA PHE A 58 5.40 -8.78 15.01
C PHE A 58 5.01 -7.30 14.97
N CYS A 59 4.90 -6.64 16.13
CA CYS A 59 4.66 -5.21 16.19
C CYS A 59 5.77 -4.38 15.51
N VAL A 60 7.04 -4.68 15.80
CA VAL A 60 8.17 -3.98 15.16
C VAL A 60 8.18 -4.20 13.65
N LEU A 61 7.96 -5.45 13.20
CA LEU A 61 7.92 -5.78 11.78
C LEU A 61 6.77 -5.05 11.04
N MET A 62 5.62 -4.88 11.70
CA MET A 62 4.50 -4.08 11.18
C MET A 62 4.91 -2.61 10.97
N PHE A 63 5.55 -1.98 11.96
CA PHE A 63 6.01 -0.59 11.82
C PHE A 63 7.10 -0.44 10.75
N LEU A 64 8.03 -1.38 10.66
CA LEU A 64 9.07 -1.39 9.62
C LEU A 64 8.47 -1.52 8.22
N THR A 65 7.50 -2.41 8.03
CA THR A 65 6.82 -2.58 6.74
C THR A 65 5.97 -1.36 6.36
N LEU A 66 5.27 -0.75 7.31
CA LEU A 66 4.57 0.52 7.10
C LEU A 66 5.52 1.66 6.71
N ALA A 67 6.66 1.78 7.40
CA ALA A 67 7.68 2.78 7.09
C ALA A 67 8.28 2.58 5.69
N ALA A 68 8.60 1.33 5.34
CA ALA A 68 9.08 0.99 3.99
C ALA A 68 8.03 1.39 2.94
N LEU A 69 6.75 1.07 3.16
CA LEU A 69 5.66 1.41 2.24
C LEU A 69 5.51 2.93 2.06
N LEU A 70 5.66 3.72 3.13
CA LEU A 70 5.65 5.19 3.02
C LEU A 70 6.79 5.71 2.13
N ILE A 71 7.99 5.16 2.27
CA ILE A 71 9.14 5.53 1.43
C ILE A 71 8.87 5.16 -0.03
N PHE A 72 8.34 3.97 -0.29
CA PHE A 72 8.02 3.54 -1.66
C PHE A 72 6.88 4.34 -2.27
N ASP A 73 5.83 4.70 -1.52
CA ASP A 73 4.73 5.55 -2.00
C ASP A 73 5.23 6.96 -2.32
N ALA A 74 6.11 7.53 -1.50
CA ALA A 74 6.75 8.82 -1.79
C ALA A 74 7.64 8.73 -3.04
N ALA A 75 8.45 7.68 -3.16
CA ALA A 75 9.29 7.45 -4.34
C ALA A 75 8.48 7.23 -5.62
N LEU A 76 7.33 6.54 -5.51
CA LEU A 76 6.39 6.34 -6.60
C LEU A 76 5.78 7.67 -7.04
N SER A 77 5.28 8.48 -6.09
CA SER A 77 4.72 9.80 -6.38
C SER A 77 5.74 10.72 -7.05
N LEU A 78 6.98 10.77 -6.54
CA LEU A 78 8.07 11.58 -7.11
C LEU A 78 8.55 11.08 -8.48
N SER A 79 8.55 9.77 -8.70
CA SER A 79 8.92 9.20 -10.00
C SER A 79 7.81 9.40 -11.02
N SER A 80 6.55 9.38 -10.57
CA SER A 80 5.38 9.60 -11.44
C SER A 80 5.24 11.06 -11.86
N SER A 81 5.68 12.01 -11.04
CA SER A 81 5.64 13.44 -11.37
C SER A 81 6.73 13.90 -12.35
N LYS A 82 7.64 13.02 -12.79
CA LYS A 82 8.76 13.38 -13.68
C LYS A 82 8.41 13.22 -15.15
N GLY A 83 8.82 14.19 -15.97
CA GLY A 83 8.66 14.18 -17.44
C GLY A 83 7.23 14.45 -17.90
N GLY A 84 7.03 14.58 -19.21
CA GLY A 84 5.70 14.63 -19.85
C GLY A 84 5.22 13.26 -20.33
N VAL A 85 3.97 13.16 -20.82
CA VAL A 85 3.32 11.91 -21.27
C VAL A 85 4.17 11.06 -22.22
N MET A 86 4.98 11.70 -23.06
CA MET A 86 5.81 11.04 -24.07
C MET A 86 7.22 10.67 -23.60
N GLU A 87 7.66 11.10 -22.42
CA GLU A 87 9.03 10.86 -21.93
C GLU A 87 9.15 9.57 -21.11
N THR A 88 9.20 8.45 -21.83
CA THR A 88 9.20 7.09 -21.24
C THR A 88 10.48 6.75 -20.46
N ASN A 89 11.64 7.31 -20.82
CA ASN A 89 12.91 7.01 -20.17
C ASN A 89 12.98 7.51 -18.72
N LEU A 90 12.43 8.70 -18.45
CA LEU A 90 12.40 9.30 -17.11
C LEU A 90 11.46 8.55 -16.14
N ARG A 91 10.55 7.73 -16.66
CA ARG A 91 9.49 7.02 -15.91
C ARG A 91 9.70 5.50 -15.83
N SER A 92 10.85 5.02 -16.28
CA SER A 92 11.18 3.58 -16.35
C SER A 92 11.23 2.88 -14.97
N SER A 93 11.33 3.64 -13.87
CA SER A 93 11.33 3.14 -12.49
C SER A 93 9.93 2.85 -11.94
N VAL A 94 8.88 3.49 -12.46
CA VAL A 94 7.49 3.39 -11.97
C VAL A 94 6.98 1.94 -11.89
N PRO A 95 7.11 1.07 -12.91
CA PRO A 95 6.63 -0.31 -12.81
C PRO A 95 7.34 -1.12 -11.73
N ARG A 96 8.63 -0.89 -11.50
CA ARG A 96 9.39 -1.59 -10.44
C ARG A 96 8.94 -1.14 -9.06
N LEU A 97 8.76 0.17 -8.88
CA LEU A 97 8.27 0.76 -7.63
C LEU A 97 6.84 0.28 -7.33
N LEU A 98 5.96 0.29 -8.33
CA LEU A 98 4.58 -0.20 -8.17
C LEU A 98 4.55 -1.70 -7.81
N GLY A 99 5.40 -2.52 -8.45
CA GLY A 99 5.56 -3.93 -8.08
C GLY A 99 6.03 -4.11 -6.64
N ALA A 100 7.01 -3.32 -6.20
CA ALA A 100 7.48 -3.33 -4.81
C ALA A 100 6.36 -2.93 -3.82
N VAL A 101 5.60 -1.87 -4.10
CA VAL A 101 4.46 -1.44 -3.28
C VAL A 101 3.39 -2.52 -3.19
N CYS A 102 3.10 -3.23 -4.30
CA CYS A 102 2.16 -4.36 -4.28
C CYS A 102 2.70 -5.48 -3.37
N THR A 103 3.92 -5.99 -3.62
CA THR A 103 4.48 -7.08 -2.80
C THR A 103 4.52 -6.76 -1.31
N LEU A 104 4.97 -5.55 -0.94
CA LEU A 104 4.98 -5.09 0.45
C LEU A 104 3.57 -4.90 1.02
N SER A 105 2.59 -4.47 0.22
CA SER A 105 1.20 -4.34 0.66
C SER A 105 0.56 -5.70 0.92
N CYS A 106 0.92 -6.75 0.17
CA CYS A 106 0.52 -8.13 0.49
C CYS A 106 1.10 -8.60 1.84
N ILE A 107 2.39 -8.36 2.06
CA ILE A 107 3.05 -8.69 3.33
C ILE A 107 2.36 -7.96 4.48
N LEU A 108 2.10 -6.66 4.32
CA LEU A 108 1.40 -5.86 5.33
C LEU A 108 0.00 -6.40 5.63
N LEU A 109 -0.74 -6.89 4.64
CA LEU A 109 -2.08 -7.45 4.84
C LEU A 109 -2.04 -8.71 5.72
N VAL A 110 -1.06 -9.59 5.50
CA VAL A 110 -0.84 -10.77 6.36
C VAL A 110 -0.47 -10.35 7.78
N LEU A 111 0.37 -9.33 7.93
CA LEU A 111 0.77 -8.82 9.25
C LEU A 111 -0.40 -8.19 10.00
N ASN A 112 -1.25 -7.40 9.33
CA ASN A 112 -2.45 -6.83 9.95
C ASN A 112 -3.42 -7.91 10.42
N LEU A 113 -3.60 -8.99 9.65
CA LEU A 113 -4.44 -10.13 10.05
C LEU A 113 -3.88 -10.83 11.30
N ALA A 114 -2.58 -11.10 11.32
CA ALA A 114 -1.92 -11.68 12.48
C ALA A 114 -2.06 -10.77 13.71
N ASN A 115 -1.81 -9.47 13.56
CA ASN A 115 -1.90 -8.50 14.65
C ASN A 115 -3.33 -8.31 15.17
N LEU A 116 -4.36 -8.38 14.32
CA LEU A 116 -5.76 -8.38 14.76
C LEU A 116 -6.10 -9.62 15.59
N TYR A 117 -5.60 -10.78 15.17
CA TYR A 117 -5.77 -12.03 15.94
C TYR A 117 -5.08 -11.95 17.31
N LEU A 118 -3.85 -11.43 17.36
CA LEU A 118 -3.11 -11.24 18.62
C LEU A 118 -3.82 -10.22 19.53
N ALA A 119 -4.25 -9.08 18.98
CA ALA A 119 -4.93 -8.05 19.75
C ALA A 119 -6.27 -8.51 20.34
N SER A 120 -6.99 -9.37 19.63
CA SER A 120 -8.30 -9.88 20.09
C SER A 120 -8.18 -10.94 21.17
N ASN A 121 -7.09 -11.72 21.20
CA ASN A 121 -6.97 -12.89 22.08
C ASN A 121 -5.93 -12.74 23.20
N ILE A 122 -4.91 -11.89 23.03
CA ILE A 122 -3.72 -11.87 23.90
C ILE A 122 -3.59 -10.55 24.67
N TYR A 123 -3.99 -9.41 24.09
CA TYR A 123 -3.80 -8.09 24.71
C TYR A 123 -4.85 -7.73 25.78
N THR A 124 -5.45 -8.73 26.45
CA THR A 124 -6.50 -8.51 27.47
C THR A 124 -6.03 -7.74 28.70
N SER A 125 -4.71 -7.72 28.96
CA SER A 125 -4.09 -7.05 30.10
C SER A 125 -3.66 -5.61 29.81
N CYS A 126 -3.76 -5.15 28.56
CA CYS A 126 -3.42 -3.79 28.17
C CYS A 126 -4.62 -2.85 28.37
N ASP A 127 -4.38 -1.54 28.40
CA ASP A 127 -5.47 -0.56 28.45
C ASP A 127 -6.41 -0.75 27.25
N LYS A 128 -7.71 -0.87 27.54
CA LYS A 128 -8.77 -1.05 26.53
C LYS A 128 -8.73 0.03 25.47
N GLN A 129 -8.37 1.26 25.83
CA GLN A 129 -8.28 2.35 24.85
C GLN A 129 -7.15 2.10 23.84
N VAL A 130 -5.99 1.63 24.31
CA VAL A 130 -4.84 1.31 23.46
C VAL A 130 -5.18 0.13 22.54
N VAL A 131 -5.79 -0.92 23.08
CA VAL A 131 -6.22 -2.10 22.29
C VAL A 131 -7.24 -1.72 21.21
N ASN A 132 -8.23 -0.89 21.55
CA ASN A 132 -9.24 -0.44 20.59
C ASN A 132 -8.63 0.40 19.46
N CYS A 133 -7.73 1.34 19.78
CA CYS A 133 -7.03 2.10 18.75
C CYS A 133 -6.16 1.20 17.86
N TYR A 134 -5.51 0.19 18.46
CA TYR A 134 -4.70 -0.77 17.73
C TYR A 134 -5.53 -1.61 16.75
N ILE A 135 -6.68 -2.14 17.20
CA ILE A 135 -7.63 -2.87 16.35
C ILE A 135 -8.18 -1.97 15.24
N ALA A 136 -8.58 -0.74 15.57
CA ALA A 136 -9.09 0.22 14.60
C ALA A 136 -8.03 0.55 13.52
N GLY A 137 -6.80 0.85 13.93
CA GLY A 137 -5.71 1.15 13.00
C GLY A 137 -5.37 -0.01 12.06
N ASN A 138 -5.30 -1.24 12.57
CA ASN A 138 -5.05 -2.43 11.74
C ASN A 138 -6.22 -2.68 10.77
N SER A 139 -7.46 -2.47 11.21
CA SER A 139 -8.65 -2.63 10.38
C SER A 139 -8.69 -1.62 9.23
N ILE A 140 -8.36 -0.34 9.52
CA ILE A 140 -8.27 0.71 8.50
C ILE A 140 -7.13 0.40 7.51
N ALA A 141 -5.96 0.00 8.01
CA ALA A 141 -4.81 -0.36 7.17
C ALA A 141 -5.15 -1.54 6.23
N MET A 142 -5.86 -2.55 6.74
CA MET A 142 -6.32 -3.70 5.97
C MET A 142 -7.35 -3.29 4.91
N ALA A 143 -8.36 -2.50 5.28
CA ALA A 143 -9.36 -1.99 4.35
C ALA A 143 -8.73 -1.16 3.24
N HIS A 144 -7.75 -0.32 3.58
CA HIS A 144 -6.98 0.46 2.62
C HIS A 144 -6.19 -0.42 1.64
N ALA A 145 -5.48 -1.44 2.14
CA ALA A 145 -4.74 -2.37 1.30
C ALA A 145 -5.65 -3.14 0.33
N ILE A 146 -6.81 -3.61 0.79
CA ILE A 146 -7.82 -4.27 -0.06
C ILE A 146 -8.38 -3.30 -1.09
N GLY A 147 -8.73 -2.07 -0.68
CA GLY A 147 -9.22 -1.02 -1.56
C GLY A 147 -8.21 -0.64 -2.65
N PHE A 148 -6.92 -0.60 -2.31
CA PHE A 148 -5.83 -0.37 -3.26
C PHE A 148 -5.79 -1.46 -4.35
N TYR A 149 -5.85 -2.74 -3.96
CA TYR A 149 -5.91 -3.84 -4.93
C TYR A 149 -7.16 -3.82 -5.79
N PHE A 150 -8.31 -3.55 -5.18
CA PHE A 150 -9.57 -3.45 -5.91
C PHE A 150 -9.54 -2.32 -6.94
N SER A 151 -8.99 -1.16 -6.57
CA SER A 151 -8.78 -0.03 -7.48
C SER A 151 -7.87 -0.40 -8.65
N LEU A 152 -6.74 -1.06 -8.38
CA LEU A 152 -5.83 -1.55 -9.43
C LEU A 152 -6.56 -2.50 -10.38
N ILE A 153 -7.27 -3.51 -9.86
CA ILE A 153 -7.99 -4.50 -10.68
C ILE A 153 -9.05 -3.82 -11.56
N LEU A 154 -9.87 -2.94 -10.99
CA LEU A 154 -10.91 -2.21 -11.74
C LEU A 154 -10.29 -1.36 -12.85
N HIS A 155 -9.17 -0.70 -12.55
CA HIS A 155 -8.47 0.12 -13.51
C HIS A 155 -7.90 -0.72 -14.65
N TYR A 156 -7.16 -1.80 -14.35
CA TYR A 156 -6.60 -2.71 -15.36
C TYR A 156 -7.67 -3.41 -16.20
N ARG A 157 -8.85 -3.70 -15.63
CA ARG A 157 -9.98 -4.26 -16.38
C ARG A 157 -10.54 -3.26 -17.41
N LYS A 158 -10.79 -2.01 -17.02
CA LYS A 158 -11.27 -0.96 -17.96
C LYS A 158 -10.23 -0.68 -19.03
N ALA A 159 -8.98 -0.62 -18.61
CA ALA A 159 -7.81 -0.49 -19.46
C ALA A 159 -7.72 -1.60 -20.52
N GLY A 160 -7.81 -2.86 -20.12
CA GLY A 160 -7.77 -4.01 -21.03
C GLY A 160 -8.96 -4.03 -21.99
N ALA A 161 -10.16 -3.68 -21.52
CA ALA A 161 -11.34 -3.59 -22.35
C ALA A 161 -11.22 -2.52 -23.45
N PHE A 162 -10.68 -1.35 -23.12
CA PHE A 162 -10.46 -0.26 -24.09
C PHE A 162 -9.51 -0.64 -25.22
N TRP A 163 -8.36 -1.26 -24.92
CA TRP A 163 -7.44 -1.70 -25.98
C TRP A 163 -7.95 -2.93 -26.73
N GLY A 164 -8.71 -3.81 -26.06
CA GLY A 164 -9.42 -4.89 -26.75
C GLY A 164 -10.40 -4.35 -27.78
N GLN A 165 -11.03 -3.20 -27.54
CA GLN A 165 -11.88 -2.53 -28.53
C GLN A 165 -11.05 -1.91 -29.67
N LEU A 166 -9.99 -1.16 -29.35
CA LEU A 166 -9.13 -0.54 -30.36
C LEU A 166 -8.43 -1.55 -31.28
N ALA A 167 -7.95 -2.66 -30.73
CA ALA A 167 -7.25 -3.69 -31.51
C ALA A 167 -8.20 -4.47 -32.44
N ASN A 168 -9.50 -4.50 -32.12
CA ASN A 168 -10.52 -5.15 -32.92
C ASN A 168 -11.28 -4.16 -33.83
N ASP A 169 -10.93 -2.86 -33.80
CA ASP A 169 -11.51 -1.85 -34.67
C ASP A 169 -10.71 -1.77 -35.98
N PRO A 170 -11.28 -2.24 -37.11
CA PRO A 170 -10.58 -2.25 -38.39
C PRO A 170 -10.35 -0.85 -38.97
N THR A 171 -10.89 0.21 -38.36
CA THR A 171 -10.76 1.60 -38.85
C THR A 171 -9.54 2.34 -38.27
N VAL A 172 -8.82 1.72 -37.33
CA VAL A 172 -7.70 2.33 -36.59
C VAL A 172 -6.34 2.10 -37.27
N PHE A 173 -6.30 1.34 -38.39
CA PHE A 173 -5.09 1.10 -39.19
C PHE A 173 -5.32 1.31 -40.69
#